data_AF-J0ZIK9-F1
#
_entry.id   AF-J0ZIK9-F1
#
_cell.length_a   1.000
_cell.length_b   1.000
_cell.length_c   1.000
_cell.angle_alpha   90.00
_cell.angle_beta   90.00
_cell.angle_gamma   90.00
#
_symmetry.space_group_name_H-M   'P 1'
#
loop_
_entity.id
_entity.type
_entity.pdbx_description
1 polymer ?
#
loop_
_entity_poly.entity_id
_entity_poly.type
_entity_poly.pdbx_seq_one_letter_code
_entity_poly.pdbx_strand_id
1 'polypeptide(L)'
;SGQQGTPVCYSYFDRKLYLYPIPDRAYQVQLILSPMRLEELTDVHQEHPWFVHAFDLIKARAKYELYKNILKEPDCAAAAYNDFEEHLRELRAETSKRHNVTRIVPTDF
;
A
#
# COMPACT_ATOMS: atom_id res chain seq x y z
N SER A 1 17.34 -5.82 -26.73
CA SER A 1 16.92 -7.16 -27.15
C SER A 1 15.58 -7.46 -26.53
N GLY A 2 14.55 -7.63 -27.35
CA GLY A 2 13.15 -7.36 -27.03
C GLY A 2 12.49 -8.35 -26.06
N GLN A 3 11.67 -7.81 -25.16
CA GLN A 3 10.68 -8.56 -24.38
C GLN A 3 9.52 -9.00 -25.31
N GLN A 4 9.82 -9.76 -26.37
CA GLN A 4 8.77 -10.32 -27.21
C GLN A 4 7.95 -11.30 -26.34
N GLY A 5 6.68 -10.99 -26.11
CA GLY A 5 5.74 -11.88 -25.45
C GLY A 5 5.35 -11.54 -24.01
N THR A 6 6.14 -10.78 -23.24
CA THR A 6 5.73 -10.38 -21.89
C THR A 6 4.94 -9.07 -21.94
N PRO A 7 3.64 -9.05 -21.57
CA PRO A 7 2.87 -7.81 -21.57
C PRO A 7 3.46 -6.79 -20.61
N VAL A 8 3.60 -5.55 -21.07
CA VAL A 8 4.07 -4.41 -20.27
C VAL A 8 3.02 -3.34 -20.12
N CYS A 9 2.02 -3.29 -21.01
CA CYS A 9 0.90 -2.40 -20.89
C CYS A 9 -0.44 -3.07 -21.22
N TYR A 10 -1.53 -2.45 -20.74
CA TYR A 10 -2.89 -2.86 -21.02
C TYR A 10 -3.77 -1.69 -21.43
N SER A 11 -4.85 -1.96 -22.14
CA SER A 11 -5.95 -1.02 -22.40
C SER A 11 -7.29 -1.72 -22.14
N TYR A 12 -8.30 -0.95 -21.76
CA TYR A 12 -9.65 -1.45 -21.56
C TYR A 12 -10.60 -0.73 -22.50
N PHE A 13 -11.15 -1.46 -23.46
CA PHE A 13 -12.08 -0.93 -24.47
C PHE A 13 -13.16 -1.98 -24.75
N ASP A 14 -14.42 -1.55 -24.91
CA ASP A 14 -15.55 -2.45 -25.24
C ASP A 14 -15.66 -3.68 -24.30
N ARG A 15 -15.47 -3.45 -22.99
CA ARG A 15 -15.45 -4.52 -21.96
C ARG A 15 -14.40 -5.62 -22.18
N LYS A 16 -13.38 -5.36 -23.01
CA LYS A 16 -12.26 -6.26 -23.30
C LYS A 16 -10.96 -5.66 -22.82
N LEU A 17 -10.12 -6.51 -22.25
CA LEU A 17 -8.77 -6.16 -21.81
C LEU A 17 -7.79 -6.50 -22.95
N TYR A 18 -7.09 -5.49 -23.44
CA TYR A 18 -6.06 -5.64 -24.46
C TYR A 18 -4.70 -5.56 -23.79
N LEU A 19 -3.80 -6.50 -24.10
CA LEU A 19 -2.45 -6.57 -23.57
C LEU A 19 -1.44 -6.32 -24.68
N TYR A 20 -0.38 -5.57 -24.37
CA TYR A 20 0.72 -5.35 -25.31
C TYR A 20 2.08 -5.45 -24.61
N PRO A 21 3.09 -6.10 -25.23
CA PRO A 21 3.01 -6.98 -26.40
C PRO A 21 2.02 -8.14 -26.25
N ILE A 22 1.61 -8.75 -27.36
CA ILE A 22 0.74 -9.94 -27.36
C ILE A 22 1.44 -11.05 -26.56
N PRO A 23 0.78 -11.67 -25.56
CA PRO A 23 1.34 -12.78 -24.81
C PRO A 23 1.80 -13.92 -25.72
N ASP A 24 3.04 -14.37 -25.60
CA ASP A 24 3.56 -15.55 -26.30
C ASP A 24 3.29 -16.86 -25.54
N ARG A 25 2.99 -16.76 -24.24
CA ARG A 25 2.62 -17.87 -23.35
C ARG A 25 1.56 -17.45 -22.34
N ALA A 26 1.08 -18.40 -21.55
CA ALA A 26 0.24 -18.11 -20.39
C ALA A 26 1.10 -17.45 -19.29
N TYR A 27 0.76 -16.21 -18.94
CA TYR A 27 1.36 -15.48 -17.82
C TYR A 27 0.39 -15.45 -16.65
N GLN A 28 0.90 -15.70 -15.44
CA GLN A 28 0.16 -15.40 -14.23
C GLN A 28 0.24 -13.89 -13.97
N VAL A 29 -0.90 -13.21 -14.10
CA VAL A 29 -1.01 -11.78 -13.80
C VAL A 29 -1.77 -11.63 -12.49
N GLN A 30 -1.22 -10.85 -11.56
CA GLN A 30 -1.93 -10.47 -10.34
C GLN A 30 -2.60 -9.11 -10.56
N LEU A 31 -3.93 -9.08 -10.55
CA LEU A 31 -4.68 -7.83 -10.59
C LEU A 31 -4.72 -7.23 -9.18
N ILE A 32 -4.05 -6.11 -8.99
CA ILE A 32 -4.14 -5.33 -7.74
C ILE A 32 -5.17 -4.22 -7.96
N LEU A 33 -6.39 -4.44 -7.47
CA LEU A 33 -7.43 -3.41 -7.45
C LEU A 33 -7.16 -2.46 -6.28
N SER A 34 -6.68 -1.25 -6.57
CA SER A 34 -6.52 -0.17 -5.59
C SER A 34 -7.47 0.98 -5.90
N PRO A 35 -8.13 1.59 -4.89
CA PRO A 35 -8.02 1.29 -3.46
C PRO A 35 -8.83 0.04 -3.06
N MET A 36 -8.19 -0.87 -2.32
CA MET A 36 -8.87 -2.00 -1.69
C MET A 36 -9.66 -1.49 -0.49
N ARG A 37 -10.98 -1.68 -0.50
CA ARG A 37 -11.80 -1.46 0.69
C ARG A 37 -11.43 -2.52 1.72
N LEU A 38 -10.99 -2.09 2.89
CA LEU A 38 -10.78 -2.97 4.03
C LEU A 38 -12.13 -3.42 4.58
N GLU A 39 -12.18 -4.66 5.06
CA GLU A 39 -13.37 -5.22 5.71
C GLU A 39 -13.68 -4.45 7.01
N GLU A 40 -14.93 -4.54 7.47
CA GLU A 40 -15.30 -3.93 8.74
C GLU A 40 -14.65 -4.67 9.92
N LEU A 41 -14.35 -3.92 10.98
CA LEU A 41 -13.81 -4.47 12.22
C LEU A 41 -14.94 -5.11 13.03
N THR A 42 -14.96 -6.44 13.10
CA THR A 42 -15.97 -7.20 13.86
C THR A 42 -15.44 -7.75 15.17
N ASP A 43 -14.13 -8.01 15.25
CA ASP A 43 -13.45 -8.54 16.44
C ASP A 43 -12.11 -7.80 16.64
N VAL A 44 -11.74 -7.58 17.90
CA VAL A 44 -10.45 -6.98 18.29
C VAL A 44 -9.28 -7.96 18.18
N HIS A 45 -9.55 -9.27 18.11
CA HIS A 45 -8.55 -10.32 17.94
C HIS A 45 -8.36 -10.72 16.47
N GLN A 46 -9.08 -10.12 15.53
CA GLN A 46 -8.95 -10.43 14.11
C GLN A 46 -7.63 -9.90 13.54
N GLU A 47 -7.03 -10.64 12.60
CA GLU A 47 -5.88 -10.13 11.83
C GLU A 47 -6.36 -9.09 10.82
N HIS A 48 -6.44 -7.83 11.25
CA HIS A 48 -6.80 -6.71 10.38
C HIS A 48 -5.55 -5.91 9.96
N PRO A 49 -5.45 -5.38 8.72
CA PRO A 49 -4.31 -4.56 8.32
C PRO A 49 -4.03 -3.35 9.24
N TRP A 50 -5.07 -2.80 9.88
CA TRP A 50 -4.92 -1.77 10.92
C TRP A 50 -4.12 -2.25 12.13
N PHE A 51 -4.31 -3.51 12.53
CA PHE A 51 -3.64 -4.10 13.69
C PHE A 51 -2.28 -4.70 13.34
N VAL A 52 -2.13 -5.25 12.14
CA VAL A 52 -0.89 -5.92 11.72
C VAL A 52 0.16 -4.92 11.20
N HIS A 53 -0.26 -3.89 10.45
CA HIS A 53 0.67 -2.99 9.77
C HIS A 53 0.64 -1.55 10.26
N ALA A 54 -0.50 -1.06 10.75
CA ALA A 54 -0.65 0.33 11.15
C ALA A 54 -0.73 0.54 12.66
N PHE A 55 -0.67 -0.52 13.47
CA PHE A 55 -0.93 -0.42 14.90
C PHE A 55 0.06 0.50 15.61
N ASP A 56 1.36 0.26 15.43
CA ASP A 56 2.39 1.08 16.06
C ASP A 56 2.40 2.51 15.51
N LEU A 57 2.08 2.70 14.23
CA LEU A 57 1.87 4.02 13.63
C LEU A 57 0.76 4.80 14.34
N ILE A 58 -0.42 4.20 14.51
CA ILE A 58 -1.58 4.82 15.16
C ILE A 58 -1.26 5.12 16.63
N LYS A 59 -0.63 4.17 17.32
CA LYS A 59 -0.21 4.31 18.72
C LYS A 59 0.80 5.44 18.91
N ALA A 60 1.81 5.55 18.05
CA ALA A 60 2.80 6.63 18.09
C ALA A 60 2.13 7.99 17.86
N ARG A 61 1.20 8.07 16.91
CA ARG A 61 0.44 9.31 16.67
C ARG A 61 -0.44 9.71 17.85
N ALA A 62 -1.13 8.75 18.47
CA ALA A 62 -1.95 9.00 19.65
C ALA A 62 -1.09 9.48 20.84
N LYS A 63 0.08 8.87 21.06
CA LYS A 63 1.05 9.32 22.06
C LYS A 63 1.50 10.76 21.81
N TYR A 64 1.86 11.09 20.57
CA TYR A 64 2.24 12.45 20.20
C TYR A 64 1.16 13.47 20.55
N GLU A 65 -0.10 13.19 20.22
CA GLU A 65 -1.22 14.09 20.52
C GLU A 65 -1.41 14.26 22.03
N LEU A 66 -1.28 13.18 22.80
CA LEU A 66 -1.33 13.25 24.26
C LEU A 66 -0.19 14.10 24.84
N TYR A 67 1.06 13.83 24.47
CA TYR A 67 2.22 14.55 24.97
C TYR A 67 2.19 16.03 24.59
N LYS A 68 1.81 16.35 23.36
CA LYS A 68 1.76 17.73 22.85
C LYS A 68 0.58 18.52 23.41
N ASN A 69 -0.61 17.93 23.44
CA ASN A 69 -1.83 18.68 23.67
C ASN A 69 -2.27 18.64 25.14
N ILE A 70 -2.04 17.53 25.83
CA ILE A 70 -2.53 17.31 27.19
C ILE A 70 -1.42 17.47 28.22
N LEU A 71 -0.33 16.69 28.08
CA LEU A 71 0.74 16.66 29.09
C LEU A 71 1.74 17.80 28.95
N LYS A 72 1.84 18.41 27.76
CA LYS A 72 2.75 19.53 27.46
C LYS A 72 4.23 19.16 27.66
N GLU A 73 4.59 17.91 27.36
CA GLU A 73 5.95 17.40 27.45
C GLU A 73 6.60 17.39 26.05
N PRO A 74 7.44 18.39 25.73
CA PRO A 74 7.95 18.55 24.36
C PRO A 74 8.91 17.44 23.94
N ASP A 75 9.74 16.93 24.85
CA ASP A 75 10.72 15.88 24.54
C ASP A 75 10.03 14.56 24.22
N CYS A 76 9.03 14.17 25.02
CA CYS A 76 8.22 12.99 24.76
C CYS A 76 7.37 13.13 23.49
N ALA A 77 6.86 14.33 23.20
CA ALA A 77 6.18 14.60 21.94
C ALA A 77 7.13 14.46 20.74
N ALA A 78 8.35 14.99 20.83
CA ALA A 78 9.34 14.85 19.76
C ALA A 78 9.71 13.38 19.51
N ALA A 79 9.93 12.60 20.57
CA ALA A 79 10.20 11.16 20.47
C ALA A 79 9.04 10.41 19.79
N ALA A 80 7.80 10.62 20.26
CA ALA A 80 6.62 9.96 19.68
C ALA A 80 6.37 10.35 18.22
N TYR A 81 6.72 11.59 17.84
CA TYR A 81 6.63 12.03 16.45
C TYR A 81 7.67 11.35 15.55
N ASN A 82 8.90 11.16 16.04
CA ASN A 82 9.93 10.44 15.32
C ASN A 82 9.55 8.97 15.09
N ASP A 83 9.01 8.29 16.11
CA ASP A 83 8.49 6.93 15.99
C ASP A 83 7.38 6.85 14.92
N PHE A 84 6.48 7.84 14.89
CA PHE A 84 5.43 7.92 13.89
C PHE A 84 6.00 8.04 12.46
N GLU A 85 7.00 8.90 12.24
CA GLU A 85 7.63 9.08 10.93
C GLU A 85 8.37 7.81 10.47
N GLU A 86 8.99 7.08 11.40
CA GLU A 86 9.62 5.79 11.12
C GLU A 86 8.60 4.76 10.64
N HIS A 87 7.54 4.52 11.41
CA HIS A 87 6.49 3.57 11.03
C HIS A 87 5.76 3.99 9.76
N LEU A 88 5.60 5.29 9.50
CA LEU A 88 4.98 5.79 8.27
C LEU A 88 5.86 5.44 7.06
N ARG A 89 7.18 5.57 7.21
CA ARG A 89 8.15 5.21 6.17
C ARG A 89 8.12 3.71 5.90
N GLU A 90 8.07 2.88 6.94
CA GLU A 90 7.97 1.42 6.82
C GLU A 90 6.68 1.01 6.10
N LEU A 91 5.53 1.57 6.50
CA LEU A 91 4.24 1.27 5.87
C LEU A 91 4.22 1.68 4.39
N ARG A 92 4.81 2.84 4.06
CA ARG A 92 4.96 3.28 2.66
C ARG A 92 5.90 2.39 1.87
N ALA A 93 6.98 1.90 2.49
CA ALA A 93 7.91 0.98 1.85
C ALA A 93 7.22 -0.37 1.55
N GLU A 94 6.47 -0.93 2.51
CA GLU A 94 5.69 -2.15 2.30
C GLU A 94 4.60 -1.97 1.24
N THR A 95 3.90 -0.85 1.26
CA THR A 95 2.92 -0.49 0.24
C THR A 95 3.57 -0.44 -1.14
N SER A 96 4.72 0.23 -1.25
CA SER A 96 5.47 0.32 -2.51
C SER A 96 5.97 -1.04 -2.99
N LYS A 97 6.48 -1.89 -2.09
CA LYS A 97 6.89 -3.27 -2.42
C LYS A 97 5.71 -4.07 -2.98
N ARG A 98 4.54 -4.00 -2.34
CA ARG A 98 3.33 -4.69 -2.81
C ARG A 98 2.85 -4.16 -4.17
N HIS A 99 2.95 -2.86 -4.41
CA HIS A 99 2.62 -2.28 -5.72
C HIS A 99 3.65 -2.57 -6.82
N ASN A 100 4.90 -2.88 -6.48
CA ASN A 100 5.97 -3.12 -7.43
C ASN A 100 6.00 -4.57 -7.97
N VAL A 101 5.09 -5.44 -7.51
CA VAL A 101 4.96 -6.81 -8.01
C VAL A 101 4.20 -6.76 -9.35
N THR A 102 4.94 -6.66 -10.44
CA THR A 102 4.52 -6.78 -11.87
C THR A 102 3.57 -5.69 -12.41
N ARG A 103 4.15 -4.55 -12.77
CA ARG A 103 3.41 -3.40 -13.32
C ARG A 103 3.21 -3.49 -14.83
N ILE A 104 2.18 -4.21 -15.26
CA ILE A 104 1.56 -3.93 -16.57
C ILE A 104 0.87 -2.56 -16.43
N VAL A 105 1.34 -1.54 -17.15
CA VAL A 105 0.83 -0.17 -17.01
C VAL A 105 -0.42 0.05 -17.88
N PRO A 106 -1.38 0.87 -17.46
CA PRO A 106 -2.42 1.32 -18.39
C PRO A 106 -1.77 2.11 -19.54
N THR A 107 -2.32 1.96 -20.75
CA THR A 107 -1.97 2.80 -21.89
C THR A 107 -2.86 4.04 -21.82
N ASP A 108 -2.27 5.21 -21.64
CA ASP A 108 -3.00 6.47 -21.77
C ASP A 108 -3.34 6.70 -23.25
N PHE A 109 -4.62 6.96 -23.53
CA PHE A 109 -5.13 7.42 -24.84
C PHE A 109 -5.53 8.88 -24.76
#